data_AF-A0A7C7UJX4-F1
#
_entry.id   AF-A0A7C7UJX4-F1
#
_cell.length_a   1.000
_cell.length_b   1.000
_cell.length_c   1.000
_cell.angle_alpha   90.00
_cell.angle_beta   90.00
_cell.angle_gamma   90.00
#
_symmetry.space_group_name_H-M   'P 1'
#
loop_
_entity.id
_entity.type
_entity.pdbx_description
1 polymer ?
#
loop_
_entity_poly.entity_id
_entity_poly.type
_entity_poly.pdbx_seq_one_letter_code
_entity_poly.pdbx_strand_id
1 'polypeptide(L)' 'CLVTTLTMPTGWWVIGRSPFRFLRPEAEDAFPLAVGDRVRFLRISHDEYHRQAAGGPKEPS' A
#
# COMPACT_ATOMS: atom_id res chain seq x y z
N CYS A 1 7.54 -7.01 9.44
CA CYS A 1 7.72 -5.93 8.43
C CYS A 1 6.68 -4.86 8.73
N LEU A 2 7.06 -3.58 8.83
CA LEU A 2 6.16 -2.47 9.15
C LEU A 2 5.89 -1.65 7.89
N VAL A 3 4.64 -1.25 7.67
CA VAL A 3 4.25 -0.35 6.58
C VAL A 3 3.65 0.90 7.21
N THR A 4 4.13 2.08 6.81
CA THR A 4 3.68 3.37 7.33
C THR A 4 3.41 4.34 6.17
N THR A 5 2.43 5.21 6.36
CA THR A 5 2.12 6.32 5.44
C THR A 5 2.88 7.60 5.80
N LEU A 6 3.55 7.64 6.95
CA LEU A 6 4.34 8.77 7.42
C LEU A 6 5.84 8.52 7.19
N THR A 7 6.55 9.54 6.71
CA THR A 7 8.02 9.53 6.67
C THR A 7 8.54 9.59 8.10
N MET A 8 8.94 8.44 8.64
CA MET A 8 9.46 8.36 10.02
C MET A 8 10.86 8.99 10.10
N PRO A 9 11.13 9.88 11.09
CA PRO A 9 12.33 10.70 11.07
C PRO A 9 13.64 9.95 11.42
N THR A 10 13.62 8.78 12.07
CA THR A 10 14.85 8.08 12.46
C THR A 10 14.66 6.57 12.71
N GLY A 11 15.63 5.76 12.26
CA GLY A 11 15.86 4.40 12.77
C GLY A 11 15.37 3.19 11.93
N TRP A 12 14.65 3.41 10.82
CA TRP A 12 14.08 2.31 10.01
C TRP A 12 14.59 2.34 8.56
N TRP A 13 14.96 1.18 8.02
CA TRP A 13 15.39 1.05 6.63
C TRP A 13 14.18 0.99 5.69
N VAL A 14 14.05 1.98 4.82
CA VAL A 14 13.04 1.97 3.74
C VAL A 14 13.52 1.02 2.64
N ILE A 15 12.97 -0.19 2.61
CA ILE A 15 13.35 -1.25 1.65
C ILE A 15 12.52 -1.24 0.35
N GLY A 16 11.50 -0.39 0.25
CA GLY A 16 10.63 -0.29 -0.92
C GLY A 16 9.42 0.59 -0.70
N ARG A 17 8.65 0.84 -1.77
CA ARG A 17 7.37 1.56 -1.76
C ARG A 17 6.30 0.68 -2.42
N SER A 18 5.08 0.73 -1.90
CA SER A 18 3.93 0.03 -2.47
C SER A 18 2.94 1.05 -3.04
N PRO A 19 2.36 0.82 -4.23
CA PRO A 19 1.30 1.67 -4.76
C PRO A 19 -0.06 1.41 -4.07
N PHE A 20 -0.16 0.38 -3.22
CA PHE A 20 -1.38 0.07 -2.49
C PHE A 20 -1.72 1.16 -1.47
N ARG A 21 -2.93 1.71 -1.55
CA ARG A 21 -3.46 2.63 -0.54
C ARG A 21 -3.95 1.88 0.69
N PHE A 22 -3.14 1.91 1.75
CA PHE A 22 -3.41 1.34 3.07
C PHE A 22 -4.47 2.12 3.87
N LEU A 23 -4.68 3.39 3.55
CA LEU A 23 -5.69 4.26 4.14
C LEU A 23 -6.49 4.89 3.00
N ARG A 24 -7.81 4.71 3.02
CA ARG A 24 -8.75 5.20 2.00
C ARG A 24 -9.92 5.94 2.68
N PRO A 25 -9.72 7.18 3.14
CA PRO A 25 -10.71 7.85 3.97
C PRO A 25 -12.06 8.08 3.26
N GLU A 26 -12.10 8.02 1.93
CA GLU A 26 -13.31 8.20 1.12
C GLU A 26 -14.07 6.88 0.83
N ALA A 27 -13.53 5.71 1.23
CA ALA A 27 -14.17 4.41 1.02
C ALA A 27 -14.91 3.93 2.29
N GLU A 28 -15.98 3.15 2.13
CA GLU A 28 -16.65 2.50 3.27
C GLU A 28 -15.68 1.63 4.08
N ASP A 29 -14.74 0.98 3.40
CA ASP A 29 -13.62 0.28 4.04
C ASP A 29 -12.35 1.15 4.03
N ALA A 30 -12.28 2.03 5.02
CA ALA A 30 -11.18 2.99 5.15
C ALA A 30 -9.82 2.32 5.40
N PHE A 31 -9.83 1.07 5.91
CA PHE A 31 -8.65 0.27 6.21
C PHE A 31 -8.81 -1.14 5.60
N PRO A 32 -8.51 -1.29 4.30
CA PRO A 32 -8.69 -2.54 3.57
C PRO A 32 -7.76 -3.70 3.99
N LEU A 33 -7.05 -3.55 5.12
CA LEU A 33 -6.29 -4.62 5.76
C LEU A 33 -6.77 -4.74 7.20
N ALA A 34 -7.41 -5.86 7.49
CA ALA A 34 -7.83 -6.21 8.83
C ALA A 34 -6.75 -7.01 9.56
N VAL A 35 -6.86 -7.05 10.89
CA VAL A 35 -6.01 -7.90 11.72
C VAL A 35 -6.29 -9.37 11.37
N GLY A 36 -5.25 -10.09 10.96
CA GLY A 36 -5.35 -11.49 10.54
C GLY A 36 -5.19 -11.71 9.03
N ASP A 37 -5.22 -10.63 8.23
CA ASP A 37 -5.02 -10.73 6.78
C ASP A 37 -3.58 -11.13 6.43
N ARG A 38 -3.47 -11.96 5.39
CA ARG A 38 -2.17 -12.40 4.85
C ARG A 38 -1.73 -11.46 3.74
N VAL A 39 -0.61 -10.77 3.99
CA VAL A 39 -0.01 -9.86 3.01
C VAL A 39 1.18 -10.52 2.33
N ARG A 40 1.21 -10.47 0.99
CA ARG A 40 2.35 -10.91 0.18
C ARG A 40 2.91 -9.73 -0.61
N PHE A 41 4.21 -9.49 -0.47
CA PHE A 41 4.90 -8.49 -1.27
C PHE A 41 5.38 -9.11 -2.59
N LEU A 42 4.98 -8.49 -3.70
CA LEU A 42 5.44 -8.84 -5.04
C LEU A 42 6.31 -7.72 -5.58
N ARG A 43 7.44 -8.08 -6.18
CA ARG A 43 8.29 -7.11 -6.87
C ARG A 43 7.60 -6.70 -8.18
N ILE A 44 7.35 -5.41 -8.33
CA ILE A 44 6.80 -4.82 -9.55
C ILE A 44 7.82 -3.90 -10.19
N SER A 45 7.69 -3.65 -11.49
CA SER A 45 8.48 -2.66 -12.21
C SER A 45 8.05 -1.23 -11.85
N HIS A 46 8.89 -0.26 -12.19
CA HIS A 46 8.61 1.15 -11.94
C HIS A 46 7.40 1.66 -12.75
N ASP A 47 7.21 1.15 -13.97
CA ASP A 47 6.06 1.51 -14.80
C ASP A 47 4.74 0.98 -14.21
N GLU A 48 4.74 -0.26 -13.73
CA GLU A 48 3.59 -0.84 -13.02
C GLU A 48 3.26 -0.09 -11.73
N TYR A 49 4.29 0.39 -11.01
CA TYR A 49 4.10 1.22 -9.82
C TYR A 49 3.33 2.49 -10.14
N HIS A 50 3.74 3.25 -11.16
CA HIS A 50 3.06 4.49 -11.56
C HIS A 50 1.63 4.24 -12.04
N ARG A 51 1.43 3.17 -12.81
CA ARG A 51 0.11 2.79 -13.30
C ARG A 51 -0.85 2.46 -12.16
N GLN A 52 -0.40 1.72 -11.15
CA GLN A 52 -1.21 1.35 -9.99
C GLN A 52 -1.40 2.52 -9.01
N ALA A 53 -0.42 3.42 -8.89
CA ALA A 53 -0.55 4.63 -8.09
C ALA A 53 -1.53 5.64 -8.72
N ALA A 54 -1.60 5.70 -10.05
CA ALA A 54 -2.55 6.52 -10.80
C ALA A 54 -3.95 5.90 -10.90
N GLY A 55 -4.04 4.57 -10.89
CA GLY A 55 -5.30 3.81 -10.89
C GLY A 55 -5.95 3.76 -9.51
N GLY A 56 -6.91 4.65 -9.27
CA GLY A 56 -7.89 4.50 -8.19
C GLY A 56 -8.65 3.15 -8.29
N PRO A 57 -9.31 2.73 -7.19
CA PRO A 57 -9.51 1.32 -6.84
C PRO A 57 -10.19 0.50 -7.95
N LYS A 58 -9.55 -0.62 -8.31
CA LYS A 58 -10.21 -1.74 -8.98
C LYS A 58 -10.92 -2.56 -7.90
N GLU A 59 -12.25 -2.52 -7.90
CA GLU A 59 -13.10 -3.42 -7.12
C GLU A 59 -12.72 -4.88 -7.47
N PRO A 60 -12.44 -5.75 -6.48
CA PRO A 60 -12.25 -7.17 -6.74
C PRO A 60 -13.62 -7.80 -7.08
N SER A 61 -13.67 -8.48 -8.23
CA SER A 61 -14.76 -9.36 -8.64
C SER A 61 -14.70 -10.71 -7.93
#